data_AF-A0A7Z9N603-F1
#
_entry.id   AF-A0A7Z9N603-F1
#
_cell.length_a   1.000
_cell.length_b   1.000
_cell.length_c   1.000
_cell.angle_alpha   90.00
_cell.angle_beta   90.00
_cell.angle_gamma   90.00
#
_symmetry.space_group_name_H-M   'P 1'
#
loop_
_entity.id
_entity.type
_entity.pdbx_description
1 polymer ?
#
loop_
_entity_poly.entity_id
_entity_poly.type
_entity_poly.pdbx_seq_one_letter_code
_entity_poly.pdbx_strand_id
1 'polypeptide(L)' 'MKTKRPGTIKFSDNYDSATTVDETGTEIRRCMVRHAKLNIIGENSEIISTFNIPHGAAMLVKEREKVKSNTRLFQWDP' A
#
# COMPACT_ATOMS: atom_id res chain seq x y z
N MET A 1 -3.22 -3.96 -7.44
CA MET A 1 -3.10 -2.71 -8.23
C MET A 1 -1.62 -2.41 -8.52
N LYS A 2 -1.27 -1.92 -9.73
CA LYS A 2 0.12 -1.60 -10.13
C LYS A 2 0.35 -0.10 -10.28
N THR A 3 1.52 0.39 -9.88
CA THR A 3 1.94 1.80 -10.06
C THR A 3 2.34 2.07 -11.52
N LYS A 4 2.04 3.24 -12.08
CA LYS A 4 2.51 3.63 -13.44
C LYS A 4 3.82 4.41 -13.44
N ARG A 5 4.19 5.01 -12.30
CA ARG A 5 5.36 5.89 -12.12
C ARG A 5 6.10 5.52 -10.83
N PRO A 6 7.42 5.71 -10.76
CA PRO A 6 8.17 5.50 -9.54
C PRO A 6 7.82 6.59 -8.52
N GLY A 7 7.98 6.28 -7.24
CA GLY A 7 7.74 7.26 -6.18
C GLY A 7 7.79 6.64 -4.79
N THR A 8 7.43 7.44 -3.79
CA THR A 8 7.46 7.06 -2.38
C THR A 8 6.05 6.80 -1.88
N ILE A 9 5.84 5.71 -1.16
CA ILE A 9 4.54 5.36 -0.58
C ILE A 9 4.23 6.26 0.60
N LYS A 10 3.00 6.80 0.62
CA LYS A 10 2.43 7.54 1.74
C LYS A 10 0.98 7.10 1.98
N PHE A 11 0.71 6.49 3.12
CA PHE A 11 -0.64 6.14 3.53
C PHE A 11 -1.43 7.36 4.01
N SER A 12 -2.76 7.26 4.00
CA SER A 12 -3.64 8.25 4.61
C SER A 12 -3.56 8.24 6.13
N ASP A 13 -3.93 9.34 6.77
CA ASP A 13 -3.81 9.51 8.23
C ASP A 13 -4.63 8.48 9.03
N ASN A 14 -5.72 7.97 8.44
CA ASN A 14 -6.57 6.95 9.04
C ASN A 14 -6.11 5.50 8.75
N TYR A 15 -4.98 5.31 8.08
CA TYR A 15 -4.48 3.98 7.74
C TYR A 15 -4.01 3.25 9.01
N ASP A 16 -4.52 2.04 9.19
CA ASP A 16 -4.07 1.10 10.20
C ASP A 16 -3.89 -0.30 9.61
N SER A 17 -2.96 -1.07 10.17
CA SER A 17 -2.69 -2.43 9.72
C SER A 17 -2.19 -3.36 10.81
N ALA A 18 -2.59 -4.62 10.71
CA ALA A 18 -2.09 -5.70 11.53
C ALA A 18 -1.12 -6.57 10.74
N THR A 19 -0.03 -7.00 11.36
CA THR A 19 0.87 -8.02 10.81
C THR A 19 0.42 -9.39 11.30
N THR A 20 0.19 -10.30 10.37
CA THR A 20 -0.19 -11.69 10.63
C THR A 20 0.82 -12.61 9.95
N VAL A 21 1.18 -13.72 10.60
CA VAL A 21 2.02 -14.75 9.98
C VAL A 21 1.09 -15.77 9.32
N ASP A 22 1.33 -16.10 8.06
CA ASP A 22 0.59 -17.16 7.37
C ASP A 22 1.10 -18.56 7.73
N GLU A 23 0.43 -19.60 7.23
CA GLU A 23 0.80 -21.01 7.47
C GLU A 23 2.20 -21.39 6.97
N THR A 24 2.79 -20.58 6.09
CA THR A 24 4.13 -20.77 5.54
C THR A 24 5.21 -20.02 6.33
N GLY A 25 4.83 -19.27 7.37
CA GLY A 25 5.74 -18.44 8.15
C GLY A 25 5.99 -17.06 7.54
N THR A 26 5.25 -16.67 6.50
CA THR A 26 5.41 -15.38 5.83
C THR A 26 4.62 -14.31 6.58
N GLU A 27 5.26 -13.20 6.93
CA GLU A 27 4.57 -12.03 7.49
C GLU A 27 3.76 -11.31 6.42
N ILE A 28 2.44 -11.29 6.60
CA ILE A 28 1.49 -10.56 5.76
C ILE A 28 0.93 -9.40 6.58
N ARG A 29 1.05 -8.19 6.04
CA ARG A 29 0.46 -7.00 6.64
C ARG A 29 -0.91 -6.73 6.03
N ARG A 30 -1.98 -6.71 6.84
CA ARG A 30 -3.36 -6.51 6.38
C ARG A 30 -3.90 -5.17 6.82
N CYS A 31 -4.61 -4.47 5.93
CA CYS A 31 -5.29 -3.22 6.26
C CYS A 31 -6.51 -3.48 7.15
N MET A 32 -6.60 -2.77 8.28
CA MET A 32 -7.67 -2.98 9.30
C MET A 32 -8.77 -1.93 9.25
N VAL A 33 -8.70 -1.00 8.31
CA VAL A 33 -9.62 0.14 8.23
C VAL A 33 -10.34 0.18 6.89
N ARG A 34 -11.53 0.79 6.89
CA ARG A 34 -12.27 1.10 5.67
C ARG A 34 -11.87 2.49 5.17
N HIS A 35 -11.86 2.67 3.84
CA HIS A 35 -11.55 3.95 3.19
C HIS A 35 -10.12 4.47 3.41
N ALA A 36 -9.16 3.61 3.73
CA ALA A 36 -7.76 4.00 3.69
C ALA A 36 -7.33 4.30 2.24
N LYS A 37 -6.34 5.17 2.10
CA LYS A 37 -5.76 5.53 0.80
C LYS A 37 -4.25 5.32 0.83
N LEU A 38 -3.72 4.94 -0.33
CA LEU A 38 -2.30 4.87 -0.61
C LEU A 38 -1.99 5.94 -1.66
N ASN A 39 -1.16 6.90 -1.29
CA ASN A 39 -0.64 7.91 -2.19
C ASN A 39 0.78 7.56 -2.62
N ILE A 40 1.11 7.81 -3.87
CA ILE A 40 2.48 7.78 -4.35
C ILE A 40 2.94 9.23 -4.47
N ILE A 41 4.06 9.53 -3.84
CA ILE A 41 4.72 10.84 -3.85
C ILE A 41 5.86 10.79 -4.88
N GLY A 42 5.81 11.68 -5.87
CA GLY A 42 6.86 11.84 -6.88
C GLY A 42 8.09 12.59 -6.35
N GLU A 43 9.11 12.74 -7.18
CA GLU A 43 10.36 13.42 -6.79
C GLU A 43 10.15 14.89 -6.39
N ASN A 44 9.17 15.56 -7.01
CA ASN A 44 8.80 16.95 -6.70
C ASN A 44 7.89 17.10 -5.47
N SER A 45 7.81 16.07 -4.60
CA SER A 45 6.92 16.05 -3.43
C SER A 45 5.42 16.15 -3.74
N GLU A 46 5.03 15.89 -4.99
CA GLU A 46 3.65 15.91 -5.46
C GLU A 46 2.99 14.53 -5.39
N ILE A 47 1.67 14.49 -5.16
CA ILE A 47 0.92 13.22 -5.21
C ILE A 47 0.70 12.87 -6.69
N ILE A 48 1.39 11.84 -7.17
CA ILE A 48 1.30 11.39 -8.57
C ILE A 48 0.20 10.36 -8.78
N SER A 49 -0.26 9.69 -7.73
CA SER A 49 -1.34 8.71 -7.79
C SER A 49 -1.93 8.45 -6.41
N THR A 50 -3.23 8.19 -6.36
CA THR A 50 -3.96 7.80 -5.14
C THR A 50 -4.77 6.56 -5.41
N PHE A 51 -4.70 5.59 -4.49
CA PHE A 51 -5.43 4.33 -4.56
C PHE A 51 -6.23 4.12 -3.29
N ASN A 52 -7.48 3.65 -3.44
CA ASN A 52 -8.27 3.23 -2.29
C ASN A 52 -7.83 1.83 -1.86
N ILE A 53 -7.61 1.65 -0.57
CA ILE A 53 -7.22 0.38 0.05
C ILE A 53 -8.49 -0.24 0.64
N PRO A 54 -8.92 -1.41 0.16
CA PRO A 54 -10.00 -2.16 0.77
C PRO A 54 -9.62 -2.64 2.18
N HIS A 55 -10.61 -2.73 3.06
CA HIS A 55 -10.42 -3.40 4.35
C HIS A 55 -10.04 -4.87 4.12
N GLY A 56 -9.04 -5.36 4.85
CA GLY A 56 -8.50 -6.71 4.71
C GLY A 56 -7.50 -6.87 3.57
N ALA A 57 -7.21 -5.84 2.78
CA ALA A 57 -6.20 -5.91 1.73
C ALA A 57 -4.82 -6.25 2.31
N ALA A 58 -4.12 -7.19 1.65
CA ALA A 58 -2.74 -7.55 1.94
C ALA A 58 -1.80 -6.51 1.32
N MET A 59 -1.08 -5.79 2.18
CA MET A 59 -0.12 -4.76 1.82
C MET A 59 1.21 -5.40 1.46
N LEU A 60 1.71 -5.06 0.27
CA LEU A 60 2.99 -5.56 -0.24
C LEU A 60 4.11 -4.52 -0.14
N VAL A 61 3.78 -3.33 0.37
CA VAL A 61 4.67 -2.18 0.52
C VAL A 61 4.50 -1.53 1.89
N LYS A 62 5.52 -0.81 2.34
CA LYS A 62 5.56 -0.11 3.63
C LYS A 62 5.49 1.41 3.46
N GLU A 63 5.19 2.10 4.55
CA GLU A 63 5.19 3.56 4.61
C GLU A 63 6.59 4.08 4.29
N ARG A 64 6.69 5.14 3.47
CA ARG A 64 7.94 5.72 2.97
C ARG A 64 8.80 4.80 2.10
N GLU A 65 8.28 3.66 1.67
CA GLU A 65 9.00 2.78 0.75
C GLU A 65 9.09 3.41 -0.65
N LYS A 66 10.27 3.31 -1.29
CA LYS A 66 10.45 3.74 -2.68
C LYS A 66 10.08 2.59 -3.61
N VAL A 67 9.08 2.81 -4.46
CA VAL A 67 8.61 1.84 -5.45
C VAL A 67 8.95 2.27 -6.86
N LYS A 68 9.21 1.29 -7.73
CA LYS A 68 9.39 1.52 -9.16
C LYS A 68 8.03 1.49 -9.87
N SER A 69 8.02 1.87 -11.15
CA SER A 69 6.87 1.61 -12.00
C SER A 69 6.57 0.10 -12.06
N ASN A 70 5.29 -0.24 -12.19
CA ASN A 70 4.74 -1.60 -12.22
C ASN A 70 4.86 -2.41 -10.92
N THR A 71 5.30 -1.81 -9.81
CA THR A 71 5.30 -2.47 -8.51
C THR A 71 3.86 -2.76 -8.06
N ARG A 72 3.63 -3.98 -7.54
CA ARG A 72 2.36 -4.33 -6.88
C ARG A 72 2.34 -3.69 -5.49
N LEU A 73 1.33 -2.87 -5.23
CA LEU A 73 1.20 -2.14 -3.97
C LEU A 73 0.49 -2.97 -2.87
N PHE A 74 -0.63 -3.56 -3.26
CA PHE A 74 -1.45 -4.38 -2.40
C PHE A 74 -2.25 -5.36 -3.25
N GLN A 75 -2.65 -6.44 -2.60
CA GLN A 75 -3.54 -7.46 -3.13
C GLN A 75 -4.79 -7.54 -2.25
N TRP A 76 -5.93 -7.78 -2.89
CA TRP A 76 -7.21 -7.96 -2.24
C TRP A 76 -8.04 -8.81 -3.19
N ASP A 77 -8.79 -9.76 -2.63
CA ASP A 77 -9.76 -10.56 -3.37
C ASP A 77 -11.11 -9.85 -3.35
N PRO A 78 -11.75 -9.63 -4.52
CA PRO A 78 -12.99 -8.89 -4.65
C PRO A 78 -14.22 -9.51 -3.99
#